data_AF-A0A7X8N6U6-F1
#
_entry.id   AF-A0A7X8N6U6-F1
#
_cell.length_a   1.000
_cell.length_b   1.000
_cell.length_c   1.000
_cell.angle_alpha   90.00
_cell.angle_beta   90.00
_cell.angle_gamma   90.00
#
_symmetry.space_group_name_H-M   'P 1'
#
loop_
_entity.id
_entity.type
_entity.pdbx_description
1 polymer ?
#
loop_
_entity_poly.entity_id
_entity_poly.type
_entity_poly.pdbx_seq_one_letter_code
_entity_poly.pdbx_strand_id
1 'polypeptide(L)'
;MDDFFLILSLISILAFLIGMIKPSIVLSWSPEGKRKRKYVAMYFGVATVAFFILFGITTPSTSEHETKSEQRDNVEESEETANEPVKEEADQDAEEQAKKDAEEQARKEAEEQARKDAEEQARKEAEEQARKEAEEQARKEAEEQARKEAEEQARKEAEEQARKEAEEAAKNAETMSQTQAVQMAEDYLNYTAFSRSGLIAQLEFEGFSNEDATYAADKLNVDWQAQAVKTAEDYLDYTAFSRSGLIEQLEFEGFSNEDATFAVDQLNEDWRAQAVQMAQDYLDYTAFSRSGLIQQLEFEGFSNEDATYAVDEVGL
;
A
#
# COMPACT_ATOMS: atom_id res chain seq x y z
N MET A 1 4.57 17.19 -43.56
CA MET A 1 5.47 16.83 -42.43
C MET A 1 4.64 16.37 -41.22
N ASP A 2 3.54 15.68 -41.47
CA ASP A 2 2.32 15.96 -40.71
C ASP A 2 2.13 14.95 -39.58
N ASP A 3 2.51 13.69 -39.82
CA ASP A 3 2.54 12.61 -38.83
C ASP A 3 3.41 12.98 -37.61
N PHE A 4 4.57 13.60 -37.83
CA PHE A 4 5.47 14.03 -36.76
C PHE A 4 4.83 15.12 -35.87
N PHE A 5 4.07 16.03 -36.50
CA PHE A 5 3.35 17.10 -35.80
C PHE A 5 2.12 16.57 -35.04
N LEU A 6 1.43 15.57 -35.61
CA LEU A 6 0.29 14.87 -35.00
C LEU A 6 0.74 14.02 -33.81
N ILE A 7 1.86 13.30 -33.92
CA ILE A 7 2.49 12.57 -32.82
C ILE A 7 2.90 13.54 -31.70
N LEU A 8 3.49 14.69 -32.02
CA LEU A 8 3.86 15.72 -31.03
C LEU A 8 2.64 16.31 -30.31
N SER A 9 1.53 16.57 -31.01
CA SER A 9 0.32 17.12 -30.38
C SER A 9 -0.36 16.10 -29.47
N LEU A 10 -0.43 14.82 -29.87
CA LEU A 10 -0.90 13.72 -29.02
C LEU A 10 -0.04 13.54 -27.77
N ILE A 11 1.29 13.59 -27.90
CA ILE A 11 2.23 13.55 -26.76
C ILE A 11 2.03 14.76 -25.83
N SER A 12 1.81 15.97 -26.37
CA SER A 12 1.52 17.18 -25.59
C SER A 12 0.23 17.04 -24.79
N ILE A 13 -0.84 16.51 -25.39
CA ILE A 13 -2.14 16.27 -24.73
C ILE A 13 -1.99 15.20 -23.63
N LEU A 14 -1.31 14.09 -23.92
CA LEU A 14 -1.09 13.02 -22.94
C LEU A 14 -0.24 13.51 -21.75
N ALA A 15 0.82 14.29 -22.00
CA ALA A 15 1.64 14.91 -20.97
C ALA A 15 0.85 15.93 -20.13
N PHE A 16 -0.05 16.72 -20.75
CA PHE A 16 -0.96 17.61 -20.03
C PHE A 16 -1.88 16.84 -19.07
N LEU A 17 -2.53 15.78 -19.55
CA LEU A 17 -3.45 14.96 -18.74
C LEU A 17 -2.74 14.25 -17.58
N ILE A 18 -1.62 13.57 -17.84
CA ILE A 18 -0.83 12.89 -16.80
C ILE A 18 -0.27 13.90 -15.79
N GLY A 19 0.25 15.03 -16.26
CA GLY A 19 0.80 16.08 -15.39
C GLY A 19 -0.25 16.79 -14.55
N MET A 20 -1.49 16.90 -15.03
CA MET A 20 -2.61 17.40 -14.23
C MET A 20 -2.96 16.44 -13.09
N ILE A 21 -2.81 15.12 -13.28
CA ILE A 21 -2.98 14.13 -12.19
C ILE A 21 -1.78 14.17 -11.24
N LYS A 22 -0.56 13.84 -11.72
CA LYS A 22 0.71 13.86 -10.97
C LYS A 22 1.76 14.77 -11.64
N PRO A 23 1.91 16.03 -11.20
CA PRO A 23 2.85 16.98 -11.80
C PRO A 23 4.32 16.56 -11.76
N SER A 24 4.73 15.76 -10.77
CA SER A 24 6.12 15.33 -10.57
C SER A 24 6.65 14.41 -11.67
N ILE A 25 5.78 13.65 -12.33
CA ILE A 25 6.15 12.74 -13.44
C ILE A 25 6.56 13.57 -14.66
N VAL A 26 5.72 14.55 -15.02
CA VAL A 26 5.86 15.36 -16.24
C VAL A 26 6.77 16.59 -16.05
N LEU A 27 7.04 17.00 -14.81
CA LEU A 27 7.99 18.06 -14.46
C LEU A 27 9.21 17.51 -13.69
N SER A 28 9.59 16.26 -13.94
CA SER A 28 10.73 15.59 -13.29
C SER A 28 12.04 16.40 -13.39
N TRP A 29 12.32 16.97 -14.57
CA TRP A 29 13.47 17.85 -14.84
C TRP A 29 13.37 19.25 -14.20
N SER A 30 12.24 19.61 -13.60
CA SER A 30 12.01 20.93 -13.00
C SER A 30 12.36 20.93 -11.51
N PRO A 31 12.96 22.00 -10.96
CA PRO A 31 13.21 22.14 -9.52
C PRO A 31 11.93 21.98 -8.69
N GLU A 32 12.05 21.38 -7.51
CA GLU A 32 10.92 20.76 -6.80
C GLU A 32 9.77 21.74 -6.48
N GLY A 33 10.10 22.98 -6.10
CA GLY A 33 9.12 24.05 -5.87
C GLY A 33 8.23 24.39 -7.08
N LYS A 34 8.65 24.02 -8.29
CA LYS A 34 7.94 24.19 -9.56
C LYS A 34 7.19 22.93 -10.03
N ARG A 35 7.30 21.78 -9.36
CA ARG A 35 6.56 20.54 -9.68
C ARG A 35 5.09 20.58 -9.20
N LYS A 36 4.32 21.58 -9.66
CA LYS A 36 2.93 21.84 -9.23
C LYS A 36 1.98 22.01 -10.43
N ARG A 37 0.71 21.59 -10.30
CA ARG A 37 -0.31 21.59 -11.37
C ARG A 37 -0.36 22.89 -12.19
N LYS A 38 -0.24 24.06 -11.54
CA LYS A 38 -0.21 25.37 -12.22
C LYS A 38 0.90 25.52 -13.27
N TYR A 39 2.06 24.87 -13.09
CA TYR A 39 3.17 24.90 -14.04
C TYR A 39 2.95 23.91 -15.19
N VAL A 40 2.31 22.76 -14.95
CA VAL A 40 1.87 21.87 -16.04
C VAL A 40 0.88 22.60 -16.95
N ALA A 41 -0.13 23.26 -16.37
CA ALA A 41 -1.07 24.08 -17.12
C ALA A 41 -0.39 25.21 -17.91
N MET A 42 0.60 25.88 -17.31
CA MET A 42 1.36 26.95 -17.96
C MET A 42 2.23 26.46 -19.13
N TYR A 43 2.92 25.32 -19.01
CA TYR A 43 3.79 24.81 -20.08
C TYR A 43 3.02 24.04 -21.16
N PHE A 44 2.19 23.08 -20.77
CA PHE A 44 1.52 22.18 -21.70
C PHE A 44 0.18 22.72 -22.20
N GLY A 45 -0.55 23.48 -21.38
CA GLY A 45 -1.81 24.10 -21.80
C GLY A 45 -1.60 25.14 -22.91
N VAL A 46 -0.56 25.97 -22.78
CA VAL A 46 -0.17 26.94 -23.82
C VAL A 46 0.31 26.23 -25.09
N ALA A 47 1.07 25.14 -24.97
CA ALA A 47 1.49 24.32 -26.12
C ALA A 47 0.28 23.73 -26.86
N THR A 48 -0.66 23.09 -26.15
CA THR A 48 -1.85 22.48 -26.75
C THR A 48 -2.74 23.51 -27.47
N VAL A 49 -2.89 24.73 -26.93
CA VAL A 49 -3.60 25.82 -27.63
C VAL A 49 -2.86 26.28 -28.89
N ALA A 50 -1.51 26.36 -28.84
CA ALA A 50 -0.71 26.70 -30.03
C ALA A 50 -0.80 25.65 -31.14
N PHE A 51 -0.84 24.35 -30.80
CA PHE A 51 -1.08 23.26 -31.76
C PHE A 51 -2.47 23.37 -32.43
N PHE A 52 -3.51 23.71 -31.69
CA PHE A 52 -4.86 23.93 -32.25
C PHE A 52 -4.91 25.13 -33.23
N ILE A 53 -4.24 26.23 -32.91
CA ILE A 53 -4.18 27.41 -33.79
C ILE A 53 -3.41 27.10 -35.07
N LEU A 54 -2.32 26.32 -35.00
CA LEU A 54 -1.56 25.89 -36.18
C LEU A 54 -2.37 24.96 -37.09
N PHE A 55 -3.14 24.02 -36.53
CA PHE A 55 -3.99 23.12 -37.32
C PHE A 55 -5.13 23.87 -38.04
N GLY A 56 -5.69 24.91 -37.41
CA GLY A 56 -6.75 25.76 -37.99
C GLY A 56 -6.30 26.65 -39.16
N ILE A 57 -5.02 26.66 -39.53
CA ILE A 57 -4.47 27.48 -40.63
C ILE A 57 -4.09 26.61 -41.85
N THR A 58 -4.14 25.28 -41.74
CA THR A 58 -3.64 24.35 -42.77
C THR A 58 -4.70 23.61 -43.59
N THR A 59 -5.99 23.88 -43.39
CA THR A 59 -7.06 23.32 -44.24
C THR A 59 -7.30 24.22 -45.46
N PRO A 60 -7.04 23.77 -46.71
CA PRO A 60 -7.35 24.56 -47.89
C PRO A 60 -8.87 24.60 -48.13
N SER A 61 -9.44 25.81 -48.18
CA SER A 61 -10.80 26.01 -48.67
C SER A 61 -10.87 25.76 -50.17
N THR A 62 -11.74 24.85 -50.61
CA THR A 62 -12.00 24.60 -52.03
C THR A 62 -13.39 25.15 -52.39
N SER A 63 -13.42 26.15 -53.26
CA SER A 63 -14.63 26.79 -53.79
C SER A 63 -15.12 26.14 -55.10
N GLU A 64 -16.30 26.55 -55.55
CA GLU A 64 -17.02 26.04 -56.72
C GLU A 64 -16.36 26.42 -58.07
N HIS A 65 -16.55 25.59 -59.12
CA HIS A 65 -17.31 26.00 -60.33
C HIS A 65 -17.53 24.85 -61.36
N GLU A 66 -18.82 24.56 -61.62
CA GLU A 66 -19.52 24.42 -62.92
C GLU A 66 -18.88 23.90 -64.24
N THR A 67 -19.61 22.94 -64.88
CA THR A 67 -19.91 22.84 -66.35
C THR A 67 -18.74 22.51 -67.33
N LYS A 68 -18.91 22.12 -68.61
CA LYS A 68 -20.02 21.72 -69.54
C LYS A 68 -19.41 20.76 -70.62
N SER A 69 -20.03 20.12 -71.64
CA SER A 69 -21.38 19.96 -72.24
C SER A 69 -21.34 18.68 -73.16
N GLU A 70 -22.33 18.17 -73.89
CA GLU A 70 -23.81 18.33 -73.98
C GLU A 70 -24.40 16.92 -74.37
N GLN A 71 -25.24 16.56 -75.36
CA GLN A 71 -26.00 17.28 -76.41
C GLN A 71 -27.26 16.47 -76.91
N ARG A 72 -28.46 16.81 -76.41
CA ARG A 72 -29.74 16.86 -77.17
C ARG A 72 -30.37 15.51 -77.65
N ASP A 73 -31.62 15.42 -78.12
CA ASP A 73 -32.63 16.41 -78.61
C ASP A 73 -33.91 16.56 -77.75
N ASN A 74 -34.80 17.49 -78.13
CA ASN A 74 -35.93 18.03 -77.33
C ASN A 74 -37.07 18.63 -78.22
N VAL A 75 -38.27 18.83 -77.63
CA VAL A 75 -39.50 19.55 -78.13
C VAL A 75 -40.15 19.07 -79.45
N GLU A 76 -41.42 19.38 -79.82
CA GLU A 76 -42.55 20.20 -79.27
C GLU A 76 -43.87 19.44 -79.66
N GLU A 77 -44.83 19.15 -78.76
CA GLU A 77 -46.01 19.94 -78.32
C GLU A 77 -47.07 20.32 -79.40
N SER A 78 -48.36 19.98 -79.16
CA SER A 78 -49.58 20.74 -79.54
C SER A 78 -50.88 20.01 -79.13
N GLU A 79 -51.99 20.75 -78.94
CA GLU A 79 -53.30 20.24 -78.46
C GLU A 79 -54.46 20.27 -79.49
N GLU A 80 -55.48 19.45 -79.19
CA GLU A 80 -56.94 19.62 -79.41
C GLU A 80 -57.68 19.42 -80.77
N THR A 81 -58.93 18.95 -80.62
CA THR A 81 -60.12 19.00 -81.52
C THR A 81 -60.34 18.03 -82.71
N ALA A 82 -61.13 16.98 -82.42
CA ALA A 82 -62.48 16.71 -82.98
C ALA A 82 -62.73 15.85 -84.27
N ASN A 83 -63.78 15.04 -84.13
CA ASN A 83 -64.66 14.34 -85.10
C ASN A 83 -64.34 12.91 -85.62
N GLU A 84 -65.27 12.01 -85.27
CA GLU A 84 -65.67 10.73 -85.88
C GLU A 84 -66.27 10.91 -87.32
N PRO A 85 -66.71 9.84 -88.05
CA PRO A 85 -66.91 8.41 -87.70
C PRO A 85 -66.07 7.45 -88.61
N VAL A 86 -66.13 6.11 -88.60
CA VAL A 86 -67.27 5.15 -88.68
C VAL A 86 -66.89 3.76 -88.13
N LYS A 87 -67.87 3.05 -87.55
CA LYS A 87 -67.79 1.65 -87.07
C LYS A 87 -67.95 0.62 -88.19
N GLU A 88 -67.35 -0.56 -88.04
CA GLU A 88 -68.06 -1.88 -87.96
C GLU A 88 -67.07 -3.07 -87.89
N GLU A 89 -66.56 -3.43 -86.69
CA GLU A 89 -66.02 -4.78 -86.38
C GLU A 89 -65.73 -5.02 -84.87
N ALA A 90 -66.32 -4.24 -83.95
CA ALA A 90 -65.76 -4.03 -82.59
C ALA A 90 -66.24 -4.97 -81.46
N ASP A 91 -67.33 -5.73 -81.64
CA ASP A 91 -68.08 -6.33 -80.50
C ASP A 91 -67.58 -7.73 -80.06
N GLN A 92 -66.44 -8.23 -80.56
CA GLN A 92 -65.81 -9.47 -80.08
C GLN A 92 -64.42 -9.22 -79.47
N ASP A 93 -63.55 -8.46 -80.15
CA ASP A 93 -62.23 -8.11 -79.62
C ASP A 93 -62.32 -7.29 -78.32
N ALA A 94 -63.33 -6.42 -78.16
CA ALA A 94 -63.50 -5.62 -76.95
C ALA A 94 -63.76 -6.45 -75.69
N GLU A 95 -64.52 -7.55 -75.78
CA GLU A 95 -64.82 -8.40 -74.63
C GLU A 95 -63.64 -9.34 -74.29
N GLU A 96 -62.92 -9.85 -75.30
CA GLU A 96 -61.71 -10.63 -75.06
C GLU A 96 -60.55 -9.76 -74.53
N GLN A 97 -60.41 -8.52 -75.02
CA GLN A 97 -59.42 -7.56 -74.53
C GLN A 97 -59.72 -7.14 -73.09
N ALA A 98 -60.95 -6.72 -72.78
CA ALA A 98 -61.34 -6.34 -71.41
C ALA A 98 -61.14 -7.49 -70.41
N LYS A 99 -61.34 -8.75 -70.84
CA LYS A 99 -61.06 -9.92 -70.00
C LYS A 99 -59.55 -10.15 -69.80
N LYS A 100 -58.73 -10.02 -70.85
CA LYS A 100 -57.26 -10.12 -70.74
C LYS A 100 -56.68 -9.00 -69.87
N ASP A 101 -57.16 -7.78 -70.01
CA ASP A 101 -56.71 -6.63 -69.22
C ASP A 101 -57.04 -6.83 -67.74
N ALA A 102 -58.25 -7.32 -67.42
CA ALA A 102 -58.64 -7.67 -66.05
C ALA A 102 -57.84 -8.85 -65.48
N GLU A 103 -57.55 -9.89 -66.28
CA GLU A 103 -56.76 -11.05 -65.85
C GLU A 103 -55.27 -10.69 -65.69
N GLU A 104 -54.71 -9.82 -66.53
CA GLU A 104 -53.35 -9.30 -66.38
C GLU A 104 -53.24 -8.32 -65.20
N GLN A 105 -54.25 -7.47 -64.96
CA GLN A 105 -54.28 -6.60 -63.78
C GLN A 105 -54.38 -7.42 -62.49
N ALA A 106 -55.28 -8.42 -62.43
CA ALA A 106 -55.36 -9.33 -61.28
C ALA A 106 -54.06 -10.11 -61.07
N ARG A 107 -53.36 -10.52 -62.15
CA ARG A 107 -52.04 -11.16 -62.06
C ARG A 107 -50.98 -10.20 -61.52
N LYS A 108 -50.95 -8.95 -61.99
CA LYS A 108 -50.02 -7.90 -61.52
C LYS A 108 -50.25 -7.55 -60.05
N GLU A 109 -51.51 -7.42 -59.61
CA GLU A 109 -51.85 -7.17 -58.22
C GLU A 109 -51.45 -8.34 -57.31
N ALA A 110 -51.67 -9.59 -57.74
CA ALA A 110 -51.21 -10.78 -57.02
C ALA A 110 -49.68 -10.92 -56.99
N GLU A 111 -48.99 -10.61 -58.10
CA GLU A 111 -47.53 -10.65 -58.23
C GLU A 111 -46.87 -9.54 -57.39
N GLU A 112 -47.45 -8.33 -57.36
CA GLU A 112 -46.98 -7.24 -56.52
C GLU A 112 -47.22 -7.52 -55.03
N GLN A 113 -48.36 -8.10 -54.66
CA GLN A 113 -48.63 -8.51 -53.28
C GLN A 113 -47.68 -9.61 -52.82
N ALA A 114 -47.49 -10.66 -53.62
CA ALA A 114 -46.53 -11.72 -53.34
C ALA A 114 -45.09 -11.19 -53.24
N ARG A 115 -44.71 -10.19 -54.06
CA ARG A 115 -43.42 -9.50 -53.93
C ARG A 115 -43.30 -8.73 -52.62
N LYS A 116 -44.32 -7.96 -52.22
CA LYS A 116 -44.34 -7.21 -50.95
C LYS A 116 -44.26 -8.13 -49.74
N ASP A 117 -45.01 -9.23 -49.74
CA ASP A 117 -45.01 -10.20 -48.63
C ASP A 117 -43.64 -10.89 -48.50
N ALA A 118 -43.03 -11.27 -49.62
CA ALA A 118 -41.67 -11.83 -49.65
C ALA A 118 -40.59 -10.80 -49.24
N GLU A 119 -40.73 -9.55 -49.67
CA GLU A 119 -39.82 -8.45 -49.31
C GLU A 119 -39.93 -8.09 -47.82
N GLU A 120 -41.14 -8.07 -47.25
CA GLU A 120 -41.34 -7.84 -45.82
C GLU A 120 -40.85 -9.02 -44.97
N GLN A 121 -41.05 -10.27 -45.42
CA GLN A 121 -40.52 -11.42 -44.71
C GLN A 121 -38.98 -11.45 -44.74
N ALA A 122 -38.37 -11.23 -45.91
CA ALA A 122 -36.91 -11.12 -46.03
C ALA A 122 -36.34 -9.97 -45.18
N ARG A 123 -37.04 -8.83 -45.11
CA ARG A 123 -36.65 -7.71 -44.23
C ARG A 123 -36.71 -8.10 -42.75
N LYS A 124 -37.76 -8.80 -42.30
CA LYS A 124 -37.89 -9.26 -40.91
C LYS A 124 -36.83 -10.30 -40.52
N GLU A 125 -36.53 -11.25 -41.40
CA GLU A 125 -35.49 -12.25 -41.16
C GLU A 125 -34.10 -11.60 -41.08
N ALA A 126 -33.79 -10.65 -41.96
CA ALA A 126 -32.56 -9.86 -41.89
C ALA A 126 -32.49 -8.96 -40.64
N GLU A 127 -33.59 -8.31 -40.26
CA GLU A 127 -33.67 -7.47 -39.05
C GLU A 127 -33.50 -8.30 -37.76
N GLU A 128 -34.12 -9.48 -37.67
CA GLU A 128 -33.96 -10.36 -36.51
C GLU A 128 -32.55 -10.96 -36.43
N GLN A 129 -31.93 -11.33 -37.55
CA GLN A 129 -30.55 -11.81 -37.54
C GLN A 129 -29.55 -10.70 -37.17
N ALA A 130 -29.68 -9.51 -37.75
CA ALA A 130 -28.87 -8.35 -37.38
C ALA A 130 -29.03 -8.00 -35.87
N ARG A 131 -30.25 -8.09 -35.32
CA ARG A 131 -30.49 -7.90 -33.89
C ARG A 131 -29.79 -8.96 -33.03
N LYS A 132 -29.83 -10.24 -33.42
CA LYS A 132 -29.17 -11.33 -32.69
C LYS A 132 -27.65 -11.21 -32.72
N GLU A 133 -27.07 -10.86 -33.86
CA GLU A 133 -25.62 -10.65 -34.00
C GLU A 133 -25.15 -9.46 -33.15
N ALA A 134 -25.90 -8.34 -33.16
CA ALA A 134 -25.63 -7.19 -32.30
C ALA A 134 -25.81 -7.51 -30.80
N GLU A 135 -26.83 -8.28 -30.42
CA GLU A 135 -27.07 -8.70 -29.03
C GLU A 135 -25.98 -9.65 -28.52
N GLU A 136 -25.53 -10.62 -29.34
CA GLU A 136 -24.43 -11.51 -28.98
C GLU A 136 -23.08 -10.78 -28.89
N GLN A 137 -22.80 -9.84 -29.79
CA GLN A 137 -21.59 -9.03 -29.71
C GLN A 137 -21.59 -8.11 -28.48
N ALA A 138 -22.69 -7.39 -28.22
CA ALA A 138 -22.84 -6.58 -27.01
C ALA A 138 -22.69 -7.41 -25.72
N ARG A 139 -23.22 -8.65 -25.70
CA ARG A 139 -23.03 -9.57 -24.57
C ARG A 139 -21.56 -9.97 -24.39
N LYS A 140 -20.84 -10.29 -25.48
CA LYS A 140 -19.41 -10.65 -25.43
C LYS A 140 -18.54 -9.49 -24.98
N GLU A 141 -18.80 -8.28 -25.46
CA GLU A 141 -18.08 -7.08 -25.06
C GLU A 141 -18.30 -6.77 -23.56
N ALA A 142 -19.55 -6.87 -23.08
CA ALA A 142 -19.88 -6.72 -21.67
C ALA A 142 -19.25 -7.82 -20.78
N GLU A 143 -19.25 -9.08 -21.23
CA GLU A 143 -18.64 -10.21 -20.51
C GLU A 143 -17.11 -10.08 -20.44
N GLU A 144 -16.45 -9.67 -21.53
CA GLU A 144 -15.01 -9.44 -21.53
C GLU A 144 -14.61 -8.22 -20.68
N GLN A 145 -15.39 -7.13 -20.70
CA GLN A 145 -15.16 -5.98 -19.82
C GLN A 145 -15.35 -6.35 -18.35
N ALA A 146 -16.44 -7.02 -17.99
CA ALA A 146 -16.68 -7.48 -16.62
C ALA A 146 -15.57 -8.42 -16.13
N ARG A 147 -15.06 -9.31 -17.01
CA ARG A 147 -13.91 -10.18 -16.68
C ARG A 147 -12.64 -9.37 -16.43
N LYS A 148 -12.33 -8.37 -17.26
CA LYS A 148 -11.14 -7.51 -17.08
C LYS A 148 -11.23 -6.66 -15.81
N GLU A 149 -12.40 -6.11 -15.50
CA GLU A 149 -12.62 -5.33 -14.27
C GLU A 149 -12.46 -6.21 -13.02
N ALA A 150 -13.02 -7.43 -13.02
CA ALA A 150 -12.83 -8.40 -11.94
C ALA A 150 -11.37 -8.87 -11.82
N GLU A 151 -10.68 -9.14 -12.93
CA GLU A 151 -9.26 -9.55 -12.96
C GLU A 151 -8.34 -8.42 -12.45
N GLU A 152 -8.58 -7.17 -12.86
CA GLU A 152 -7.80 -6.02 -12.37
C GLU A 152 -8.08 -5.71 -10.89
N GLN A 153 -9.33 -5.87 -10.42
CA GLN A 153 -9.64 -5.72 -9.00
C GLN A 153 -8.99 -6.82 -8.15
N ALA A 154 -9.13 -8.09 -8.54
CA ALA A 154 -8.50 -9.21 -7.84
C ALA A 154 -6.96 -9.06 -7.80
N ARG A 155 -6.35 -8.56 -8.89
CA ARG A 155 -4.90 -8.27 -8.90
C ARG A 155 -4.52 -7.15 -7.92
N LYS A 156 -5.30 -6.07 -7.83
CA LYS A 156 -5.06 -4.97 -6.88
C LYS A 156 -5.22 -5.41 -5.43
N GLU A 157 -6.23 -6.21 -5.13
CA GLU A 157 -6.47 -6.74 -3.78
C GLU A 157 -5.32 -7.67 -3.35
N ALA A 158 -4.87 -8.56 -4.25
CA ALA A 158 -3.70 -9.40 -4.02
C ALA A 158 -2.39 -8.60 -3.88
N GLU A 159 -2.17 -7.56 -4.71
CA GLU A 159 -1.00 -6.68 -4.64
C GLU A 159 -0.99 -5.86 -3.33
N GLU A 160 -2.13 -5.35 -2.87
CA GLU A 160 -2.22 -4.64 -1.60
C GLU A 160 -2.05 -5.56 -0.39
N GLN A 161 -2.60 -6.78 -0.42
CA GLN A 161 -2.40 -7.76 0.65
C GLN A 161 -0.94 -8.22 0.72
N ALA A 162 -0.32 -8.60 -0.41
CA ALA A 162 1.09 -8.96 -0.46
C ALA A 162 2.00 -7.80 0.01
N ARG A 163 1.63 -6.54 -0.25
CA ARG A 163 2.37 -5.39 0.30
C ARG A 163 2.24 -5.29 1.81
N LYS A 164 1.05 -5.49 2.38
CA LYS A 164 0.82 -5.47 3.84
C LYS A 164 1.59 -6.60 4.54
N GLU A 165 1.53 -7.81 3.99
CA GLU A 165 2.26 -8.97 4.50
C GLU A 165 3.78 -8.75 4.44
N ALA A 166 4.30 -8.14 3.36
CA ALA A 166 5.70 -7.78 3.25
C ALA A 166 6.12 -6.61 4.19
N GLU A 167 5.23 -5.64 4.43
CA GLU A 167 5.46 -4.51 5.33
C GLU A 167 5.46 -4.97 6.81
N GLU A 168 4.57 -5.88 7.18
CA GLU A 168 4.54 -6.52 8.50
C GLU A 168 5.72 -7.49 8.69
N ALA A 169 6.06 -8.29 7.68
CA ALA A 169 7.25 -9.16 7.73
C ALA A 169 8.56 -8.34 7.84
N ALA A 170 8.65 -7.19 7.17
CA ALA A 170 9.80 -6.29 7.28
C ALA A 170 9.86 -5.58 8.64
N LYS A 171 8.72 -5.29 9.28
CA LYS A 171 8.67 -4.76 10.65
C LYS A 171 9.04 -5.80 11.70
N ASN A 172 8.69 -7.07 11.47
CA ASN A 172 9.01 -8.20 12.35
C ASN A 172 10.38 -8.84 12.05
N ALA A 173 11.12 -8.31 11.07
CA ALA A 173 12.47 -8.78 10.74
C ALA A 173 13.49 -8.17 11.72
N GLU A 174 14.20 -9.04 12.42
CA GLU A 174 15.27 -8.68 13.35
C GLU A 174 16.35 -7.84 12.64
N THR A 175 16.63 -6.65 13.17
CA THR A 175 17.56 -5.71 12.53
C THR A 175 19.01 -6.13 12.75
N MET A 176 19.93 -5.65 11.90
CA MET A 176 21.36 -5.83 12.16
C MET A 176 21.80 -5.16 13.48
N SER A 177 21.12 -4.10 13.94
CA SER A 177 21.38 -3.46 15.24
C SER A 177 21.02 -4.42 16.38
N GLN A 178 19.80 -4.97 16.34
CA GLN A 178 19.30 -5.99 17.28
C GLN A 178 20.21 -7.22 17.33
N THR A 179 20.62 -7.78 16.18
CA THR A 179 21.54 -8.92 16.13
C THR A 179 22.89 -8.63 16.80
N GLN A 180 23.42 -7.41 16.69
CA GLN A 180 24.67 -7.02 17.36
C GLN A 180 24.47 -6.73 18.85
N ALA A 181 23.33 -6.14 19.24
CA ALA A 181 22.98 -5.92 20.64
C ALA A 181 22.81 -7.26 21.38
N VAL A 182 22.15 -8.25 20.77
CA VAL A 182 22.03 -9.62 21.30
C VAL A 182 23.39 -10.27 21.51
N GLN A 183 24.29 -10.23 20.51
CA GLN A 183 25.62 -10.82 20.62
C GLN A 183 26.46 -10.15 21.72
N MET A 184 26.41 -8.82 21.82
CA MET A 184 27.13 -8.10 22.87
C MET A 184 26.53 -8.35 24.26
N ALA A 185 25.21 -8.54 24.36
CA ALA A 185 24.54 -8.93 25.59
C ALA A 185 24.98 -10.33 26.07
N GLU A 186 25.11 -11.30 25.15
CA GLU A 186 25.67 -12.62 25.45
C GLU A 186 27.13 -12.50 25.94
N ASP A 187 27.98 -11.75 25.25
CA ASP A 187 29.38 -11.54 25.66
C ASP A 187 29.50 -10.89 27.05
N TYR A 188 28.65 -9.91 27.37
CA TYR A 188 28.63 -9.26 28.69
C TYR A 188 28.20 -10.20 29.81
N LEU A 189 27.10 -10.95 29.63
CA LEU A 189 26.59 -11.92 30.62
C LEU A 189 27.55 -13.11 30.84
N ASN A 190 28.36 -13.45 29.83
CA ASN A 190 29.44 -14.43 29.96
C ASN A 190 30.63 -13.89 30.77
N TYR A 191 30.84 -12.56 30.82
CA TYR A 191 31.94 -11.92 31.54
C TYR A 191 31.59 -11.58 33.00
N THR A 192 30.47 -10.90 33.24
CA THR A 192 30.04 -10.44 34.57
C THR A 192 28.53 -10.60 34.76
N ALA A 193 28.07 -10.65 36.01
CA ALA A 193 26.64 -10.65 36.29
C ALA A 193 26.02 -9.27 36.01
N PHE A 194 24.76 -9.23 35.58
CA PHE A 194 23.97 -8.01 35.38
C PHE A 194 22.51 -8.18 35.78
N SER A 195 21.91 -7.13 36.34
CA SER A 195 20.45 -6.99 36.34
C SER A 195 19.92 -6.71 34.93
N ARG A 196 18.64 -7.01 34.65
CA ARG A 196 18.04 -6.74 33.34
C ARG A 196 18.14 -5.25 32.96
N SER A 197 18.00 -4.35 33.93
CA SER A 197 18.10 -2.91 33.70
C SER A 197 19.56 -2.46 33.53
N GLY A 198 20.50 -3.02 34.29
CA GLY A 198 21.93 -2.78 34.17
C GLY A 198 22.48 -3.22 32.81
N LEU A 199 22.07 -4.39 32.29
CA LEU A 199 22.45 -4.86 30.96
C LEU A 199 21.95 -3.92 29.85
N ILE A 200 20.69 -3.45 29.94
CA ILE A 200 20.14 -2.48 28.99
C ILE A 200 20.93 -1.16 29.05
N ALA A 201 21.23 -0.65 30.24
CA ALA A 201 22.03 0.56 30.43
C ALA A 201 23.47 0.42 29.90
N GLN A 202 24.09 -0.76 30.04
CA GLN A 202 25.41 -1.04 29.45
C GLN A 202 25.34 -1.01 27.92
N LEU A 203 24.33 -1.63 27.29
CA LEU A 203 24.16 -1.61 25.84
C LEU A 203 23.85 -0.19 25.30
N GLU A 204 23.10 0.62 26.04
CA GLU A 204 22.91 2.05 25.73
C GLU A 204 24.22 2.85 25.83
N PHE A 205 25.09 2.53 26.80
CA PHE A 205 26.42 3.13 26.92
C PHE A 205 27.34 2.75 25.74
N GLU A 206 27.28 1.51 25.26
CA GLU A 206 27.94 1.06 24.02
C GLU A 206 27.33 1.67 22.75
N GLY A 207 26.23 2.43 22.87
CA GLY A 207 25.64 3.24 21.80
C GLY A 207 24.50 2.58 21.03
N PHE A 208 23.96 1.45 21.51
CA PHE A 208 22.71 0.91 20.98
C PHE A 208 21.51 1.80 21.33
N SER A 209 20.42 1.70 20.56
CA SER A 209 19.17 2.37 20.93
C SER A 209 18.51 1.64 22.11
N ASN A 210 17.72 2.35 22.92
CA ASN A 210 16.90 1.76 23.98
C ASN A 210 16.02 0.60 23.46
N GLU A 211 15.53 0.70 22.22
CA GLU A 211 14.74 -0.32 21.55
C GLU A 211 15.57 -1.57 21.21
N ASP A 212 16.78 -1.40 20.66
CA ASP A 212 17.70 -2.52 20.37
C ASP A 212 18.24 -3.18 21.66
N ALA A 213 18.58 -2.39 22.67
CA ALA A 213 19.09 -2.85 23.97
C ALA A 213 18.02 -3.61 24.77
N THR A 214 16.79 -3.08 24.82
CA THR A 214 15.65 -3.76 25.44
C THR A 214 15.31 -5.05 24.68
N TYR A 215 15.30 -5.00 23.34
CA TYR A 215 15.13 -6.19 22.51
C TYR A 215 16.17 -7.25 22.83
N ALA A 216 17.45 -6.89 22.94
CA ALA A 216 18.51 -7.83 23.27
C ALA A 216 18.32 -8.51 24.63
N ALA A 217 18.02 -7.74 25.67
CA ALA A 217 17.77 -8.28 27.01
C ALA A 217 16.52 -9.19 27.07
N ASP A 218 15.47 -8.89 26.30
CA ASP A 218 14.24 -9.70 26.26
C ASP A 218 14.29 -10.88 25.28
N LYS A 219 15.22 -10.85 24.31
CA LYS A 219 15.46 -11.94 23.34
C LYS A 219 16.24 -13.09 23.97
N LEU A 220 17.08 -12.81 24.96
CA LEU A 220 17.86 -13.79 25.69
C LEU A 220 17.03 -14.43 26.82
N ASN A 221 17.05 -15.75 26.91
CA ASN A 221 16.42 -16.49 28.01
C ASN A 221 17.35 -16.48 29.24
N VAL A 222 17.56 -15.31 29.83
CA VAL A 222 18.41 -15.12 31.01
C VAL A 222 17.63 -15.47 32.28
N ASP A 223 18.28 -16.20 33.19
CA ASP A 223 17.80 -16.38 34.55
C ASP A 223 18.28 -15.19 35.41
N TRP A 224 17.43 -14.17 35.53
CA TRP A 224 17.75 -12.94 36.28
C TRP A 224 17.90 -13.19 37.79
N GLN A 225 17.35 -14.28 38.33
CA GLN A 225 17.52 -14.66 39.73
C GLN A 225 18.89 -15.30 39.95
N ALA A 226 19.35 -16.13 39.01
CA ALA A 226 20.73 -16.62 39.00
C ALA A 226 21.77 -15.49 38.79
N GLN A 227 21.43 -14.45 38.00
CA GLN A 227 22.26 -13.24 37.92
C GLN A 227 22.34 -12.52 39.27
N ALA A 228 21.21 -12.32 39.95
CA ALA A 228 21.15 -11.67 41.25
C ALA A 228 21.94 -12.43 42.33
N VAL A 229 21.86 -13.77 42.35
CA VAL A 229 22.69 -14.63 43.23
C VAL A 229 24.17 -14.36 42.97
N LYS A 230 24.62 -14.44 41.72
CA LYS A 230 26.03 -14.22 41.38
C LYS A 230 26.50 -12.82 41.76
N THR A 231 25.73 -11.76 41.49
CA THR A 231 26.09 -10.40 41.93
C THR A 231 26.20 -10.30 43.45
N ALA A 232 25.36 -11.01 44.21
CA ALA A 232 25.41 -11.05 45.67
C ALA A 232 26.66 -11.78 46.19
N GLU A 233 27.04 -12.90 45.55
CA GLU A 233 28.30 -13.61 45.80
C GLU A 233 29.52 -12.72 45.49
N ASP A 234 29.56 -12.10 44.31
CA ASP A 234 30.62 -11.17 43.86
C ASP A 234 30.78 -9.95 44.83
N TYR A 235 29.71 -9.53 45.51
CA TYR A 235 29.76 -8.47 46.54
C TYR A 235 30.34 -8.93 47.87
N LEU A 236 29.93 -10.09 48.38
CA LEU A 236 30.39 -10.63 49.66
C LEU A 236 31.86 -11.07 49.62
N ASP A 237 32.37 -11.47 48.44
CA ASP A 237 33.79 -11.70 48.20
C ASP A 237 34.65 -10.41 48.33
N TYR A 238 34.04 -9.22 48.30
CA TYR A 238 34.73 -7.92 48.38
C TYR A 238 34.52 -7.18 49.72
N THR A 239 33.32 -7.23 50.31
CA THR A 239 33.00 -6.55 51.57
C THR A 239 31.85 -7.23 52.31
N ALA A 240 31.88 -7.17 53.65
CA ALA A 240 30.76 -7.66 54.46
C ALA A 240 29.48 -6.82 54.24
N PHE A 241 28.32 -7.45 54.38
CA PHE A 241 26.99 -6.82 54.31
C PHE A 241 26.03 -7.41 55.35
N SER A 242 25.03 -6.63 55.76
CA SER A 242 23.83 -7.16 56.40
C SER A 242 22.87 -7.74 55.36
N ARG A 243 21.96 -8.64 55.78
CA ARG A 243 20.96 -9.24 54.87
C ARG A 243 20.09 -8.18 54.17
N SER A 244 19.72 -7.10 54.86
CA SER A 244 18.97 -6.00 54.24
C SER A 244 19.86 -5.11 53.37
N GLY A 245 21.07 -4.78 53.82
CA GLY A 245 21.99 -3.94 53.05
C GLY A 245 22.38 -4.56 51.71
N LEU A 246 22.54 -5.89 51.64
CA LEU A 246 22.81 -6.59 50.37
C LEU A 246 21.59 -6.58 49.43
N ILE A 247 20.36 -6.70 49.96
CA ILE A 247 19.13 -6.57 49.15
C ILE A 247 19.01 -5.13 48.62
N GLU A 248 19.23 -4.13 49.46
CA GLU A 248 19.20 -2.71 49.04
C GLU A 248 20.30 -2.39 48.00
N GLN A 249 21.48 -3.02 48.09
CA GLN A 249 22.54 -2.89 47.08
C GLN A 249 22.14 -3.54 45.74
N LEU A 250 21.50 -4.71 45.75
CA LEU A 250 20.98 -5.34 44.52
C LEU A 250 19.82 -4.55 43.90
N GLU A 251 18.94 -3.94 44.71
CA GLU A 251 17.92 -3.01 44.21
C GLU A 251 18.55 -1.74 43.60
N PHE A 252 19.67 -1.25 44.15
CA PHE A 252 20.45 -0.15 43.58
C PHE A 252 21.12 -0.53 42.24
N GLU A 253 21.63 -1.77 42.12
CA GLU A 253 22.07 -2.37 40.84
C GLU A 253 20.89 -2.65 39.87
N GLY A 254 19.65 -2.38 40.27
CA GLY A 254 18.47 -2.43 39.41
C GLY A 254 17.87 -3.84 39.22
N PHE A 255 18.17 -4.77 40.13
CA PHE A 255 17.36 -5.99 40.30
C PHE A 255 15.98 -5.64 40.91
N SER A 256 15.00 -6.52 40.74
CA SER A 256 13.73 -6.35 41.44
C SER A 256 13.86 -6.75 42.92
N ASN A 257 13.03 -6.20 43.80
CA ASN A 257 12.95 -6.61 45.21
C ASN A 257 12.71 -8.14 45.36
N GLU A 258 11.97 -8.75 44.44
CA GLU A 258 11.71 -10.19 44.43
C GLU A 258 12.99 -10.99 44.09
N ASP A 259 13.71 -10.59 43.05
CA ASP A 259 14.96 -11.26 42.63
C ASP A 259 16.10 -11.03 43.63
N ALA A 260 16.21 -9.81 44.18
CA ALA A 260 17.20 -9.44 45.20
C ALA A 260 16.94 -10.19 46.52
N THR A 261 15.69 -10.26 46.98
CA THR A 261 15.33 -11.03 48.18
C THR A 261 15.55 -12.52 47.96
N PHE A 262 15.13 -13.06 46.80
CA PHE A 262 15.36 -14.46 46.44
C PHE A 262 16.86 -14.80 46.45
N ALA A 263 17.68 -13.96 45.81
CA ALA A 263 19.12 -14.16 45.72
C ALA A 263 19.77 -14.27 47.10
N VAL A 264 19.51 -13.28 47.95
CA VAL A 264 20.06 -13.22 49.31
C VAL A 264 19.53 -14.34 50.21
N ASP A 265 18.33 -14.87 49.95
CA ASP A 265 17.79 -16.06 50.64
C ASP A 265 18.24 -17.42 50.02
N GLN A 266 18.93 -17.44 48.87
CA GLN A 266 19.67 -18.63 48.41
C GLN A 266 21.08 -18.72 48.99
N LEU A 267 21.66 -17.60 49.42
CA LEU A 267 22.95 -17.58 50.09
C LEU A 267 22.86 -18.29 51.45
N ASN A 268 23.73 -19.27 51.67
CA ASN A 268 23.79 -20.04 52.93
C ASN A 268 24.70 -19.35 53.96
N GLU A 269 24.60 -18.03 54.04
CA GLU A 269 25.52 -17.15 54.75
C GLU A 269 25.21 -17.01 56.25
N ASP A 270 26.26 -16.92 57.05
CA ASP A 270 26.16 -16.59 58.47
C ASP A 270 26.16 -15.06 58.63
N TRP A 271 24.97 -14.46 58.61
CA TRP A 271 24.78 -13.01 58.80
C TRP A 271 25.33 -12.48 60.14
N ARG A 272 25.56 -13.34 61.13
CA ARG A 272 26.21 -12.97 62.39
C ARG A 272 27.73 -12.97 62.26
N ALA A 273 28.31 -13.85 61.46
CA ALA A 273 29.71 -13.76 61.06
C ALA A 273 29.98 -12.54 60.16
N GLN A 274 29.07 -12.21 59.23
CA GLN A 274 29.15 -10.98 58.42
C GLN A 274 29.14 -9.71 59.30
N ALA A 275 28.35 -9.69 60.38
CA ALA A 275 28.39 -8.60 61.37
C ALA A 275 29.76 -8.49 62.07
N VAL A 276 30.38 -9.63 62.43
CA VAL A 276 31.73 -9.68 63.03
C VAL A 276 32.79 -9.17 62.04
N GLN A 277 32.69 -9.52 60.75
CA GLN A 277 33.64 -9.04 59.74
C GLN A 277 33.53 -7.52 59.58
N MET A 278 32.33 -6.97 59.38
CA MET A 278 32.14 -5.53 59.25
C MET A 278 32.60 -4.76 60.52
N ALA A 279 32.41 -5.34 61.71
CA ALA A 279 32.93 -4.78 62.95
C ALA A 279 34.47 -4.68 62.98
N GLN A 280 35.18 -5.63 62.36
CA GLN A 280 36.65 -5.58 62.20
C GLN A 280 37.04 -4.52 61.16
N ASP A 281 36.38 -4.51 60.00
CA ASP A 281 36.66 -3.58 58.90
C ASP A 281 36.53 -2.11 59.34
N TYR A 282 35.52 -1.79 60.16
CA TYR A 282 35.37 -0.46 60.77
C TYR A 282 36.49 -0.10 61.75
N LEU A 283 36.97 -1.05 62.55
CA LEU A 283 37.99 -0.82 63.57
C LEU A 283 39.40 -0.70 62.98
N ASP A 284 39.67 -1.37 61.86
CA ASP A 284 40.89 -1.17 61.06
C ASP A 284 40.94 0.23 60.42
N TYR A 285 39.77 0.84 60.13
CA TYR A 285 39.69 2.21 59.63
C TYR A 285 39.69 3.28 60.72
N THR A 286 38.92 3.11 61.81
CA THR A 286 38.79 4.11 62.88
C THR A 286 38.36 3.52 64.23
N ALA A 287 38.80 4.14 65.33
CA ALA A 287 38.39 3.74 66.66
C ALA A 287 36.93 4.11 66.96
N PHE A 288 36.15 3.15 67.44
CA PHE A 288 34.79 3.33 67.97
C PHE A 288 34.74 3.12 69.50
N SER A 289 33.63 3.54 70.13
CA SER A 289 33.20 3.01 71.42
C SER A 289 32.21 1.86 71.21
N ARG A 290 32.08 0.94 72.19
CA ARG A 290 31.14 -0.20 72.12
C ARG A 290 29.74 0.20 71.64
N SER A 291 29.14 1.21 72.27
CA SER A 291 27.81 1.70 71.91
C SER A 291 27.78 2.44 70.57
N GLY A 292 28.90 3.00 70.11
CA GLY A 292 29.02 3.63 68.79
C GLY A 292 29.09 2.61 67.67
N LEU A 293 29.86 1.53 67.84
CA LEU A 293 29.99 0.48 66.81
C LEU A 293 28.68 -0.31 66.67
N ILE A 294 27.97 -0.59 67.78
CA ILE A 294 26.63 -1.19 67.72
C ILE A 294 25.67 -0.30 66.91
N GLN A 295 25.62 1.01 67.18
CA GLN A 295 24.80 1.96 66.41
C GLN A 295 25.20 2.05 64.93
N GLN A 296 26.49 1.86 64.59
CA GLN A 296 26.92 1.78 63.19
C GLN A 296 26.38 0.51 62.53
N LEU A 297 26.58 -0.67 63.13
CA LEU A 297 26.11 -1.94 62.57
C LEU A 297 24.56 -2.00 62.48
N GLU A 298 23.84 -1.39 63.44
CA GLU A 298 22.38 -1.20 63.35
C GLU A 298 21.98 -0.28 62.19
N PHE A 299 22.79 0.74 61.88
CA PHE A 299 22.58 1.63 60.72
C PHE A 299 22.89 0.91 59.39
N GLU A 300 23.92 0.06 59.34
CA GLU A 300 24.21 -0.83 58.21
C GLU A 300 23.22 -2.01 58.09
N GLY A 301 22.18 -2.08 58.94
CA GLY A 301 21.05 -3.00 58.83
C GLY A 301 21.15 -4.32 59.61
N PHE A 302 22.18 -4.52 60.44
CA PHE A 302 22.23 -5.69 61.33
C PHE A 302 21.22 -5.58 62.47
N SER A 303 20.76 -6.73 63.00
CA SER A 303 19.90 -6.72 64.18
C SER A 303 20.68 -6.29 65.42
N ASN A 304 19.99 -5.71 66.42
CA ASN A 304 20.62 -5.36 67.70
C ASN A 304 21.33 -6.55 68.37
N GLU A 305 20.85 -7.79 68.17
CA GLU A 305 21.49 -8.99 68.72
C GLU A 305 22.80 -9.30 67.99
N ASP A 306 22.79 -9.30 66.65
CA ASP A 306 23.96 -9.62 65.83
C ASP A 306 25.02 -8.51 65.93
N ALA A 307 24.59 -7.23 65.95
CA ALA A 307 25.45 -6.08 66.18
C ALA A 307 26.08 -6.10 67.58
N THR A 308 25.32 -6.44 68.63
CA THR A 308 25.88 -6.56 69.99
C THR A 308 26.88 -7.71 70.07
N TYR A 309 26.55 -8.87 69.49
CA TYR A 309 27.42 -10.04 69.43
C TYR A 309 28.73 -9.73 68.69
N ALA A 310 28.65 -9.09 67.52
CA ALA A 310 29.82 -8.72 66.73
C ALA A 310 30.78 -7.81 67.50
N VAL A 311 30.25 -6.84 68.24
CA VAL A 311 31.05 -5.91 69.02
C VAL A 311 31.67 -6.56 70.26
N ASP A 312 31.01 -7.55 70.87
CA ASP A 312 31.59 -8.37 71.94
C ASP A 312 32.72 -9.29 71.44
N GLU A 313 32.58 -9.92 70.25
CA GLU A 313 33.61 -10.79 69.66
C GLU A 313 34.88 -10.02 69.23
N VAL A 314 34.75 -8.77 68.74
CA VAL A 314 35.92 -7.90 68.49
C VAL A 314 36.47 -7.24 69.77
N GLY A 315 35.83 -7.44 70.93
CA GLY A 315 36.38 -7.16 72.26
C GLY A 315 36.15 -5.75 72.81
N LEU A 316 34.98 -5.12 72.57
CA LEU A 316 34.63 -3.78 73.05
C LEU A 316 33.51 -3.72 74.10
#